data_AF-A0A968JRE3-F1
#
_entry.id   AF-A0A968JRE3-F1
#
_cell.length_a   1.000
_cell.length_b   1.000
_cell.length_c   1.000
_cell.angle_alpha   90.00
_cell.angle_beta   90.00
_cell.angle_gamma   90.00
#
_symmetry.space_group_name_H-M   'P 1'
#
loop_
_entity.id
_entity.type
_entity.pdbx_description
1 polymer ?
#
loop_
_entity_poly.entity_id
_entity_poly.type
_entity_poly.pdbx_seq_one_letter_code
_entity_poly.pdbx_strand_id
1 'polypeptide(L)'
;MDWIKFFVYTLNTTNGTIEPTGNDAITQPGAGPRHFDFHPSKPWLYVLCELNGTVESYTMDHTIGKLSRFQVIQNFSSGDSSGAASAAIKVSTRW
;
A
#
# COMPACT_ATOMS: atom_id res chain seq x y z
N MET A 1 -1.72 -11.85 -17.31
CA MET A 1 -0.90 -11.19 -16.27
C MET A 1 -1.83 -10.96 -15.10
N ASP A 2 -1.62 -11.70 -14.03
CA ASP A 2 -2.50 -11.65 -12.87
C ASP A 2 -2.29 -10.32 -12.12
N TRP A 3 -3.39 -9.70 -11.73
CA TRP A 3 -3.35 -8.43 -11.01
C TRP A 3 -2.80 -8.65 -9.61
N ILE A 4 -1.78 -7.86 -9.23
CA ILE A 4 -1.30 -7.82 -7.85
C ILE A 4 -2.34 -7.06 -7.02
N LYS A 5 -2.74 -7.66 -5.89
CA LYS A 5 -3.77 -7.13 -5.00
C LYS A 5 -3.20 -6.85 -3.61
N PHE A 6 -3.76 -5.83 -2.97
CA PHE A 6 -3.59 -5.54 -1.56
C PHE A 6 -4.85 -6.01 -0.84
N PHE A 7 -4.74 -7.12 -0.12
CA PHE A 7 -5.87 -7.72 0.57
C PHE A 7 -6.15 -7.01 1.89
N VAL A 8 -7.42 -6.80 2.20
CA VAL A 8 -7.82 -6.17 3.46
C VAL A 8 -8.71 -7.14 4.25
N TYR A 9 -8.30 -7.41 5.48
CA TYR A 9 -9.00 -8.28 6.41
C TYR A 9 -9.39 -7.52 7.67
N THR A 10 -10.52 -7.92 8.26
CA THR A 10 -10.91 -7.52 9.62
C THR A 10 -10.43 -8.59 10.60
N LEU A 11 -9.77 -8.17 11.68
CA LEU A 11 -9.42 -9.05 12.80
C LEU A 11 -10.61 -9.13 13.77
N ASN A 12 -11.14 -10.34 13.97
CA ASN A 12 -12.04 -10.63 15.06
C ASN A 12 -11.23 -10.89 16.34
N THR A 13 -11.24 -9.92 17.26
CA THR A 13 -10.44 -9.99 18.49
C THR A 13 -11.01 -10.93 19.55
N THR A 14 -12.25 -11.38 19.40
CA THR A 14 -12.89 -12.31 20.34
C THR A 14 -12.39 -13.74 20.14
N ASN A 15 -12.23 -14.17 18.89
CA ASN A 15 -11.85 -15.55 18.53
C ASN A 15 -10.51 -15.64 17.76
N GLY A 16 -9.88 -14.51 17.45
CA GLY A 16 -8.59 -14.46 16.76
C GLY A 16 -8.64 -14.77 15.26
N THR A 17 -9.82 -14.74 14.62
CA THR A 17 -9.93 -14.99 13.17
C THR A 17 -9.74 -13.72 12.33
N ILE A 18 -9.34 -13.89 11.07
CA ILE A 18 -9.32 -12.83 10.07
C ILE A 18 -10.40 -13.10 9.04
N GLU A 19 -11.21 -12.09 8.74
CA GLU A 19 -12.30 -12.18 7.77
C GLU A 19 -12.03 -11.25 6.59
N PRO A 20 -12.10 -11.72 5.32
CA PRO A 20 -11.87 -10.87 4.17
C PRO A 20 -12.95 -9.79 4.07
N THR A 21 -12.55 -8.56 3.83
CA THR A 21 -13.50 -7.44 3.69
C THR A 21 -14.18 -7.41 2.32
N GLY A 22 -13.59 -8.08 1.33
CA GLY A 22 -14.01 -7.98 -0.08
C GLY A 22 -13.68 -6.63 -0.75
N ASN A 23 -12.98 -5.73 -0.04
CA ASN A 23 -12.64 -4.39 -0.50
C ASN A 23 -11.13 -4.24 -0.84
N ASP A 24 -10.56 -5.30 -1.41
CA ASP A 24 -9.15 -5.34 -1.81
C ASP A 24 -8.81 -4.27 -2.84
N ALA A 25 -7.61 -3.68 -2.73
CA ALA A 25 -7.11 -2.75 -3.73
C ALA A 25 -6.30 -3.46 -4.82
N ILE A 26 -6.39 -2.97 -6.05
CA ILE A 26 -5.56 -3.41 -7.18
C ILE A 26 -4.39 -2.43 -7.32
N THR A 27 -3.15 -2.93 -7.26
CA THR A 27 -1.95 -2.11 -7.48
C THR A 27 -1.71 -1.91 -8.98
N GLN A 28 -0.75 -1.07 -9.35
CA GLN A 28 -0.33 -0.99 -10.74
C GLN A 28 0.25 -2.35 -11.20
N PRO A 29 0.09 -2.70 -12.49
CA PRO A 29 0.80 -3.84 -13.06
C PRO A 29 2.31 -3.72 -12.83
N GLY A 30 2.94 -4.82 -12.38
CA GLY A 30 4.37 -4.84 -12.09
C GLY A 30 4.78 -4.10 -10.81
N ALA A 31 3.85 -3.68 -9.95
CA ALA A 31 4.16 -2.93 -8.74
C ALA A 31 5.06 -3.68 -7.75
N GLY A 32 4.69 -4.91 -7.38
CA GLY A 32 5.36 -5.66 -6.32
C GLY A 32 5.38 -4.89 -4.98
N PRO A 33 4.23 -4.69 -4.33
CA PRO A 33 4.15 -4.01 -3.04
C PRO A 33 4.93 -4.80 -1.99
N ARG A 34 5.93 -4.16 -1.37
CA ARG A 34 6.88 -4.79 -0.45
C ARG A 34 6.67 -4.38 1.01
N HIS A 35 6.32 -3.12 1.23
CA HIS A 35 6.11 -2.55 2.56
C HIS A 35 5.04 -1.47 2.49
N PHE A 36 4.36 -1.22 3.60
CA PHE A 36 3.43 -0.11 3.73
C PHE A 36 3.51 0.51 5.12
N ASP A 37 3.09 1.76 5.25
CA ASP A 37 2.90 2.40 6.56
C ASP A 37 1.68 3.33 6.51
N PHE A 38 1.03 3.48 7.66
CA PHE A 38 -0.11 4.36 7.81
C PHE A 38 0.33 5.78 8.10
N HIS A 39 -0.41 6.76 7.58
CA HIS A 39 -0.27 8.11 8.08
C HIS A 39 -0.69 8.16 9.56
N PRO A 40 0.07 8.81 10.46
CA PRO A 40 -0.17 8.74 11.91
C PRO A 40 -1.49 9.38 12.38
N SER A 41 -2.15 10.19 11.55
CA SER A 41 -3.38 10.91 11.92
C SER A 41 -4.41 11.07 10.81
N LYS A 42 -4.12 10.58 9.60
CA LYS A 42 -5.00 10.72 8.43
C LYS A 42 -5.37 9.31 7.98
N PRO A 43 -6.53 9.11 7.34
CA PRO A 43 -6.95 7.80 6.86
C PRO A 43 -6.20 7.44 5.57
N TRP A 44 -4.87 7.51 5.59
CA TRP A 44 -4.00 7.31 4.45
C TRP A 44 -3.05 6.15 4.69
N LEU A 45 -2.80 5.41 3.62
CA LEU A 45 -1.88 4.29 3.56
C LEU A 45 -0.90 4.55 2.41
N TYR A 46 0.39 4.41 2.69
CA TYR A 46 1.45 4.52 1.69
C TYR A 46 2.07 3.16 1.47
N VAL A 47 2.05 2.69 0.22
CA VAL A 47 2.54 1.39 -0.18
C VAL A 47 3.76 1.57 -1.07
N LEU A 48 4.89 1.04 -0.63
CA LEU A 48 6.12 0.99 -1.40
C LEU A 48 6.11 -0.23 -2.33
N CYS A 49 6.28 0.03 -3.62
CA CYS A 49 6.26 -0.95 -4.70
C CYS A 49 7.68 -1.13 -5.24
N GLU A 50 8.30 -2.25 -4.90
CA GLU A 50 9.73 -2.53 -5.16
C GLU A 50 10.00 -2.71 -6.65
N LEU A 51 9.15 -3.46 -7.35
CA LEU A 51 9.43 -3.94 -8.70
C LEU A 51 9.30 -2.86 -9.77
N ASN A 52 8.44 -1.86 -9.56
CA ASN A 52 8.31 -0.72 -10.46
C ASN A 52 8.83 0.60 -9.85
N GLY A 53 9.42 0.55 -8.65
CA GLY A 53 9.95 1.69 -7.91
C GLY A 53 8.95 2.84 -7.73
N THR A 54 7.72 2.52 -7.30
CA THR A 54 6.70 3.52 -7.00
C THR A 54 6.32 3.53 -5.52
N VAL A 55 5.72 4.64 -5.09
CA VAL A 55 4.90 4.71 -3.89
C VAL A 55 3.46 4.98 -4.31
N GLU A 56 2.57 4.02 -4.02
CA GLU A 56 1.13 4.17 -4.22
C GLU A 56 0.48 4.65 -2.91
N SER A 57 -0.36 5.68 -2.99
CA SER A 57 -1.06 6.25 -1.82
C SER A 57 -2.56 6.00 -1.92
N TYR A 58 -3.15 5.58 -0.80
CA TYR A 58 -4.56 5.21 -0.70
C TYR A 58 -5.24 5.94 0.45
N THR A 59 -6.52 6.27 0.29
CA THR A 59 -7.41 6.54 1.43
C THR A 59 -8.00 5.23 1.95
N MET A 60 -8.18 5.10 3.26
CA MET A 60 -8.81 3.95 3.90
C MET A 60 -10.13 4.33 4.55
N ASP A 61 -11.21 3.64 4.16
CA ASP A 61 -12.44 3.61 4.94
C ASP A 61 -12.32 2.51 6.01
N HIS A 62 -12.15 2.90 7.28
CA HIS A 62 -11.99 1.96 8.39
C HIS A 62 -13.27 1.20 8.75
N THR A 63 -14.44 1.65 8.30
CA THR A 63 -15.72 1.00 8.62
C THR A 63 -15.94 -0.26 7.80
N ILE A 64 -15.56 -0.22 6.53
CA ILE A 64 -15.74 -1.32 5.57
C ILE A 64 -14.41 -1.91 5.06
N GLY A 65 -13.26 -1.34 5.47
CA GLY A 65 -11.94 -1.79 5.04
C GLY A 65 -11.62 -1.48 3.58
N LYS A 66 -12.16 -0.38 3.01
CA LYS A 66 -11.97 -0.05 1.60
C LYS A 66 -10.76 0.85 1.36
N LEU A 67 -9.87 0.41 0.49
CA LEU A 67 -8.75 1.21 0.01
C LEU A 67 -9.07 1.85 -1.34
N SER A 68 -8.86 3.17 -1.47
CA SER A 68 -9.02 3.91 -2.73
C SER A 68 -7.74 4.65 -3.08
N ARG A 69 -7.09 4.26 -4.17
CA ARG A 69 -5.83 4.88 -4.62
C ARG A 69 -6.08 6.30 -5.10
N PHE A 70 -5.28 7.26 -4.63
CA PHE A 70 -5.36 8.66 -5.06
C PHE A 70 -4.05 9.20 -5.65
N GLN A 71 -2.92 8.50 -5.48
CA GLN A 71 -1.63 8.95 -6.02
C GLN A 71 -0.71 7.77 -6.33
N VAL A 72 0.14 7.96 -7.34
CA VAL A 72 1.32 7.13 -7.61
C VAL A 72 2.48 8.07 -7.89
N ILE A 73 3.60 7.89 -7.19
CA ILE A 73 4.84 8.65 -7.41
C ILE A 73 6.00 7.70 -7.67
N GLN A 74 6.93 8.09 -8.53
CA GLN A 74 8.20 7.38 -8.72
C GLN A 74 9.11 7.68 -7.53
N ASN A 75 9.82 6.65 -7.02
CA ASN A 75 10.80 6.83 -5.95
C ASN A 75 12.24 6.94 -6.47
N PHE A 76 12.42 6.97 -7.79
CA PHE A 76 13.68 7.19 -8.49
C PHE A 76 13.51 8.26 -9.59
N SER A 77 14.64 8.77 -10.09
CA SER A 77 14.66 9.82 -11.11
C SER A 77 14.22 9.31 -12.48
N SER A 78 13.50 10.12 -13.25
CA SER A 78 13.09 9.75 -14.61
C SER A 78 14.30 9.40 -15.49
N GLY A 79 14.30 8.21 -16.09
CA GLY A 79 15.38 7.73 -16.96
C GLY A 79 16.41 6.83 -16.27
N ASP A 80 16.32 6.66 -14.94
CA ASP A 80 17.17 5.73 -14.21
C ASP A 80 16.39 4.47 -13.81
N SER A 81 16.45 3.43 -14.66
CA SER A 81 15.80 2.14 -14.35
C SER A 81 16.59 1.28 -13.36
N SER A 82 17.75 1.73 -12.86
CA SER A 82 18.53 1.01 -11.86
C SER A 82 18.01 1.21 -10.42
N GLY A 83 17.10 2.17 -10.22
CA GLY A 83 16.60 2.61 -8.90
C GLY A 83 15.48 1.78 -8.25
N ALA A 84 14.95 0.76 -8.92
CA ALA A 84 13.88 -0.08 -8.36
C ALA A 84 14.44 -1.14 -7.39
N ALA A 85 14.76 -0.74 -6.15
CA ALA A 85 15.29 -1.65 -5.11
C ALA A 85 14.91 -1.21 -3.68
N SER A 86 13.73 -0.65 -3.49
CA SER A 86 13.34 -0.08 -2.19
C SER A 86 12.85 -1.14 -1.20
N ALA A 87 13.36 -1.07 0.04
CA ALA A 87 13.13 -2.12 1.03
C ALA A 87 11.96 -1.85 2.00
N ALA A 88 11.80 -0.61 2.46
CA ALA A 88 10.81 -0.24 3.46
C ALA A 88 10.43 1.25 3.35
N ILE A 89 9.23 1.59 3.83
CA ILE A 89 8.75 2.96 4.00
C ILE A 89 8.33 3.17 5.45
N LYS A 90 8.73 4.30 6.05
CA LYS A 90 8.28 4.74 7.37
C LYS A 90 7.65 6.11 7.25
N VAL A 91 6.44 6.26 7.76
CA VAL A 91 5.73 7.54 7.79
C VAL A 91 5.65 8.00 9.24
N SER A 92 6.12 9.23 9.48
CA SER A 92 6.15 9.83 10.82
C SER A 92 5.83 11.31 10.73
N THR A 93 5.27 11.86 11.82
CA THR A 93 5.10 13.32 12.00
C THR A 93 6.31 13.98 12.63
N ARG A 94 7.34 13.20 12.97
CA ARG A 94 8.59 13.65 13.59
C ARG A 94 9.78 12.93 12.95
N TRP A 95 10.84 13.67 12.71
CA TRP A 95 12.11 13.18 12.17
C TRP A 95 12.97 12.55 13.27
#